data_AF-A0A843I7R6-F1
#
_entry.id   AF-A0A843I7R6-F1
#
_cell.length_a   1.000
_cell.length_b   1.000
_cell.length_c   1.000
_cell.angle_alpha   90.00
_cell.angle_beta   90.00
_cell.angle_gamma   90.00
#
_symmetry.space_group_name_H-M   'P 1'
#
loop_
_entity.id
_entity.type
_entity.pdbx_description
1 polymer ?
#
loop_
_entity_poly.entity_id
_entity_poly.type
_entity_poly.pdbx_seq_one_letter_code
_entity_poly.pdbx_strand_id
1 'polypeptide(L)'
;MNQPIRLLGIITILTCIILLNSGCTQQQTPTPEETIQTILEKAAILETVSYQIDTTFVIDGIIPQTTTMKIWQKTPYLKEDVTITTINTNSSIGNMTTNLSVIKRPEGIYVYDNTTNSYQLNSQQIIPQPTTTDMVQNLLNNQTLTITGTENLSGIPTTIIQYHPNQGGNTTTVTLWLWNDRDVPLKEQY
;
A
#
# COMPACT_ATOMS: atom_id res chain seq x y z
N MET A 1 6.67 50.50 60.65
CA MET A 1 7.85 50.63 61.54
C MET A 1 8.32 49.24 61.93
N ASN A 2 9.64 49.02 61.88
CA ASN A 2 10.44 47.89 62.38
C ASN A 2 10.52 46.58 61.55
N GLN A 3 11.55 46.51 60.69
CA GLN A 3 12.38 45.31 60.50
C GLN A 3 13.54 45.34 61.54
N PRO A 4 14.22 44.22 61.86
CA PRO A 4 15.35 43.72 61.04
C PRO A 4 15.37 42.18 60.89
N ILE A 5 15.62 41.63 59.70
CA ILE A 5 16.94 41.29 59.12
C ILE A 5 17.75 40.30 59.97
N ARG A 6 17.88 39.05 59.48
CA ARG A 6 19.10 38.25 59.66
C ARG A 6 19.70 37.93 58.29
N LEU A 7 20.91 38.46 58.12
CA LEU A 7 21.88 38.21 57.06
C LEU A 7 22.56 36.83 57.21
N LEU A 8 23.24 36.43 56.13
CA LEU A 8 24.30 35.41 55.94
C LEU A 8 23.80 34.16 55.20
N GLY A 9 24.28 33.82 54.00
CA GLY A 9 25.33 34.40 53.15
C GLY A 9 25.19 33.83 51.71
N ILE A 10 25.38 34.62 50.65
CA ILE A 10 26.66 35.01 50.00
C ILE A 10 27.01 34.02 48.85
N ILE A 11 26.68 34.39 47.60
CA ILE A 11 27.59 34.78 46.47
C ILE A 11 27.71 33.59 45.48
N THR A 12 27.52 33.66 44.15
CA THR A 12 27.97 34.57 43.06
C THR A 12 27.09 34.29 41.81
N ILE A 13 26.44 35.27 41.18
CA ILE A 13 26.83 35.95 39.91
C ILE A 13 27.50 35.03 38.87
N LEU A 14 26.87 34.78 37.71
CA LEU A 14 27.46 35.09 36.40
C LEU A 14 26.46 34.90 35.22
N THR A 15 26.16 36.01 34.60
CA THR A 15 25.87 36.21 33.17
C THR A 15 26.46 35.19 32.21
N CYS A 16 25.63 34.66 31.30
CA CYS A 16 25.89 34.60 29.85
C CYS A 16 24.61 34.22 29.09
N ILE A 17 23.92 35.24 28.57
CA ILE A 17 23.13 35.08 27.34
C ILE A 17 24.16 34.98 26.21
N ILE A 18 23.82 34.18 25.19
CA ILE A 18 24.51 33.95 23.91
C ILE A 18 25.46 32.76 23.94
N LEU A 19 24.98 31.61 23.46
CA LEU A 19 25.54 30.92 22.29
C LEU A 19 24.45 30.03 21.67
N LEU A 20 23.97 30.47 20.51
CA LEU A 20 23.35 29.64 19.50
C LEU A 20 24.29 28.47 19.14
N ASN A 21 23.69 27.36 18.74
CA ASN A 21 24.30 26.19 18.11
C ASN A 21 25.12 25.28 19.03
N SER A 22 24.42 24.36 19.68
CA SER A 22 24.88 22.99 19.81
C SER A 22 23.68 22.13 19.57
N GLY A 23 23.57 21.61 18.34
CA GLY A 23 22.54 20.66 17.98
C GLY A 23 22.58 19.47 18.94
N CYS A 24 21.63 19.44 19.86
CA CYS A 24 20.96 18.19 20.12
C CYS A 24 20.16 17.92 18.84
N THR A 25 20.81 17.30 17.86
CA THR A 25 20.09 16.26 17.13
C THR A 25 19.46 15.42 18.23
N GLN A 26 18.14 15.53 18.39
CA GLN A 26 17.39 14.35 18.80
C GLN A 26 17.91 13.29 17.84
N GLN A 27 18.79 12.42 18.32
CA GLN A 27 18.85 11.07 17.79
C GLN A 27 17.40 10.63 17.89
N GLN A 28 16.70 10.73 16.77
CA GLN A 28 15.55 9.91 16.50
C GLN A 28 16.07 8.52 16.82
N THR A 29 15.74 8.06 18.03
CA THR A 29 15.86 6.66 18.37
C THR A 29 15.21 5.95 17.20
N PRO A 30 15.92 5.06 16.49
CA PRO A 30 15.31 4.38 15.36
C PRO A 30 14.03 3.76 15.91
N THR A 31 12.88 4.25 15.44
CA THR A 31 11.62 3.54 15.57
C THR A 31 11.93 2.11 15.15
N PRO A 32 11.48 1.08 15.90
CA PRO A 32 11.71 -0.29 15.49
C PRO A 32 11.33 -0.38 14.01
N GLU A 33 12.27 -0.76 13.14
CA GLU A 33 11.97 -0.99 11.73
C GLU A 33 10.83 -2.01 11.73
N GLU A 34 9.63 -1.56 11.35
CA GLU A 34 8.49 -2.46 11.23
C GLU A 34 8.87 -3.55 10.24
N THR A 35 8.82 -4.80 10.70
CA THR A 35 9.13 -5.92 9.83
C THR A 35 8.01 -6.07 8.79
N ILE A 36 8.34 -6.58 7.60
CA ILE A 36 7.34 -6.87 6.55
C ILE A 36 6.24 -7.79 7.10
N GLN A 37 6.59 -8.71 7.99
CA GLN A 37 5.64 -9.58 8.65
C GLN A 37 4.63 -8.78 9.48
N THR A 38 5.07 -7.83 10.30
CA THR A 38 4.20 -6.99 11.12
C THR A 38 3.27 -6.10 10.27
N ILE A 39 3.78 -5.56 9.16
CA ILE A 39 3.01 -4.78 8.18
C ILE A 39 1.90 -5.68 7.60
N LEU A 40 2.25 -6.84 7.08
CA LEU A 40 1.29 -7.74 6.44
C LEU A 40 0.25 -8.31 7.42
N GLU A 41 0.64 -8.67 8.65
CA GLU A 41 -0.29 -9.17 9.68
C GLU A 41 -1.42 -8.19 10.02
N LYS A 42 -1.16 -6.87 9.99
CA LYS A 42 -2.19 -5.84 10.20
C LYS A 42 -3.21 -5.78 9.06
N ALA A 43 -2.79 -5.96 7.81
CA ALA A 43 -3.71 -6.03 6.68
C ALA A 43 -4.62 -7.26 6.72
N ALA A 44 -4.15 -8.38 7.28
CA ALA A 44 -4.93 -9.63 7.36
C ALA A 44 -6.20 -9.50 8.20
N ILE A 45 -6.19 -8.61 9.21
CA ILE A 45 -7.29 -8.44 10.17
C ILE A 45 -8.30 -7.35 9.78
N LEU A 46 -8.14 -6.73 8.61
CA LEU A 46 -9.08 -5.70 8.15
C LEU A 46 -10.45 -6.28 7.81
N GLU A 47 -11.42 -6.07 8.70
CA GLU A 47 -12.81 -6.47 8.50
C GLU A 47 -13.48 -5.70 7.37
N THR A 48 -13.10 -4.45 7.12
CA THR A 48 -13.64 -3.61 6.04
C THR A 48 -12.58 -2.64 5.53
N VAL A 49 -12.40 -2.58 4.21
CA VAL A 49 -11.47 -1.63 3.58
C VAL A 49 -11.98 -1.20 2.21
N SER A 50 -11.70 0.04 1.81
CA SER A 50 -11.85 0.49 0.44
C SER A 50 -10.63 1.28 0.01
N TYR A 51 -10.11 0.95 -1.18
CA TYR A 51 -8.90 1.53 -1.74
C TYR A 51 -8.89 1.40 -3.26
N GLN A 52 -8.01 2.18 -3.89
CA GLN A 52 -7.70 2.05 -5.30
C GLN A 52 -6.27 1.54 -5.44
N ILE A 53 -6.05 0.60 -6.34
CA ILE A 53 -4.72 0.15 -6.75
C ILE A 53 -4.53 0.42 -8.24
N ASP A 54 -3.37 0.98 -8.58
CA ASP A 54 -2.95 1.19 -9.95
C ASP A 54 -1.78 0.25 -10.27
N THR A 55 -1.97 -0.62 -11.25
CA THR A 55 -0.97 -1.59 -11.71
C THR A 55 -0.52 -1.21 -13.11
N THR A 56 0.79 -1.20 -13.34
CA THR A 56 1.35 -1.00 -14.68
C THR A 56 2.18 -2.21 -15.09
N PHE A 57 1.84 -2.78 -16.26
CA PHE A 57 2.59 -3.86 -16.88
C PHE A 57 3.34 -3.31 -18.10
N VAL A 58 4.67 -3.28 -18.02
CA VAL A 58 5.55 -2.97 -19.16
C VAL A 58 6.63 -4.03 -19.26
N ILE A 59 6.33 -5.12 -19.96
CA ILE A 59 7.33 -6.15 -20.28
C ILE A 59 7.83 -5.88 -21.70
N ASP A 60 9.14 -5.99 -21.91
CA ASP A 60 9.75 -5.78 -23.22
C ASP A 60 9.08 -6.66 -24.30
N GLY A 61 8.68 -6.04 -25.41
CA GLY A 61 7.92 -6.70 -26.49
C GLY A 61 6.41 -6.92 -26.24
N ILE A 62 5.86 -6.54 -25.08
CA ILE A 62 4.42 -6.63 -24.77
C ILE A 62 3.79 -5.23 -24.82
N ILE A 63 2.55 -5.14 -25.32
CA ILE A 63 1.79 -3.89 -25.36
C ILE A 63 1.55 -3.42 -23.92
N PRO A 64 1.95 -2.19 -23.53
CA PRO A 64 1.79 -1.71 -22.16
C PRO A 64 0.32 -1.73 -21.72
N GLN A 65 0.08 -2.15 -20.49
CA GLN A 65 -1.25 -2.14 -19.89
C GLN A 65 -1.23 -1.39 -18.57
N THR A 66 -2.20 -0.51 -18.38
CA THR A 66 -2.51 0.07 -17.07
C THR A 66 -3.83 -0.50 -16.59
N THR A 67 -3.85 -0.92 -15.33
CA THR A 67 -5.04 -1.43 -14.68
C THR A 67 -5.30 -0.60 -13.44
N THR A 68 -6.50 -0.01 -13.36
CA THR A 68 -6.98 0.67 -12.15
C THR A 68 -8.09 -0.17 -11.55
N MET A 69 -7.97 -0.53 -10.27
CA MET A 69 -8.98 -1.30 -9.56
C MET A 69 -9.45 -0.55 -8.34
N LYS A 70 -10.76 -0.41 -8.19
CA LYS A 70 -11.41 0.08 -6.98
C LYS A 70 -11.96 -1.11 -6.22
N ILE A 71 -11.52 -1.25 -4.99
CA ILE A 71 -11.82 -2.41 -4.16
C ILE A 71 -12.68 -1.95 -2.98
N TRP A 72 -13.73 -2.70 -2.69
CA TRP A 72 -14.51 -2.60 -1.46
C TRP A 72 -14.60 -3.99 -0.83
N GLN A 73 -13.96 -4.16 0.31
CA GLN A 73 -13.92 -5.42 1.02
C GLN A 73 -14.69 -5.31 2.32
N LYS A 74 -15.48 -6.35 2.60
CA LYS A 74 -15.96 -6.71 3.95
C LYS A 74 -15.87 -8.22 4.08
N THR A 75 -14.79 -8.76 4.64
CA THR A 75 -14.49 -10.21 4.62
C THR A 75 -15.70 -11.05 5.07
N PRO A 76 -16.10 -12.10 4.34
CA PRO A 76 -15.47 -12.69 3.13
C PRO A 76 -15.96 -12.08 1.79
N TYR A 77 -16.71 -10.99 1.83
CA TYR A 77 -17.27 -10.31 0.65
C TYR A 77 -16.30 -9.30 0.06
N LEU A 78 -16.29 -9.22 -1.27
CA LEU A 78 -15.46 -8.29 -2.04
C LEU A 78 -16.27 -7.77 -3.22
N LYS A 79 -16.15 -6.47 -3.51
CA LYS A 79 -16.55 -5.89 -4.79
C LYS A 79 -15.33 -5.24 -5.42
N GLU A 80 -15.18 -5.44 -6.72
CA GLU A 80 -14.14 -4.82 -7.52
C GLU A 80 -14.75 -4.17 -8.75
N ASP A 81 -14.35 -2.93 -9.02
CA ASP A 81 -14.54 -2.30 -10.32
C ASP A 81 -13.17 -2.09 -10.94
N VAL A 82 -12.93 -2.74 -12.07
CA VAL A 82 -11.63 -2.84 -12.75
C VAL A 82 -11.71 -2.16 -14.11
N THR A 83 -10.76 -1.28 -14.37
CA THR A 83 -10.58 -0.62 -15.67
C THR A 83 -9.20 -1.00 -16.19
N ILE A 84 -9.16 -1.72 -17.31
CA ILE A 84 -7.92 -2.12 -18.00
C ILE A 84 -7.79 -1.27 -19.25
N THR A 85 -6.70 -0.51 -19.36
CA THR A 85 -6.35 0.27 -20.55
C THR A 85 -5.13 -0.34 -21.21
N THR A 86 -5.31 -0.89 -22.40
CA THR A 86 -4.21 -1.31 -23.26
C THR A 86 -3.74 -0.12 -24.09
N ILE A 87 -2.47 0.27 -23.89
CA ILE A 87 -1.87 1.44 -24.54
C ILE A 87 -1.32 1.01 -25.89
N ASN A 88 -1.97 1.42 -26.97
CA ASN A 88 -1.52 1.07 -28.30
C ASN A 88 -0.33 1.96 -28.70
N THR A 89 0.79 1.34 -29.10
CA THR A 89 1.99 2.06 -29.55
C THR A 89 1.92 2.46 -31.02
N ASN A 90 0.95 1.94 -31.78
CA ASN A 90 0.65 2.38 -33.13
C ASN A 90 -0.32 3.57 -33.08
N SER A 91 0.16 4.75 -33.51
CA SER A 91 -0.60 6.01 -33.50
C SER A 91 -1.89 6.01 -34.34
N SER A 92 -2.12 4.97 -35.14
CA SER A 92 -3.32 4.80 -35.97
C SER A 92 -4.51 4.19 -35.20
N ILE A 93 -4.25 3.57 -34.05
CA ILE A 93 -5.26 2.90 -33.24
C ILE A 93 -5.17 3.52 -31.83
N GLY A 94 -6.26 4.11 -31.35
CA GLY A 94 -6.31 4.65 -30.00
C GLY A 94 -6.17 3.55 -28.93
N ASN A 95 -6.00 3.98 -27.67
CA ASN A 95 -5.99 3.05 -26.55
C ASN A 95 -7.32 2.30 -26.45
N MET A 96 -7.28 1.02 -26.06
CA MET A 96 -8.47 0.23 -25.81
C MET A 96 -8.72 0.13 -24.32
N THR A 97 -9.93 0.44 -23.87
CA THR A 97 -10.34 0.36 -22.46
C THR A 97 -11.41 -0.70 -22.29
N THR A 98 -11.21 -1.61 -21.33
CA THR A 98 -12.19 -2.61 -20.91
C THR A 98 -12.53 -2.38 -19.45
N ASN A 99 -13.82 -2.46 -19.11
CA ASN A 99 -14.29 -2.38 -17.73
C ASN A 99 -14.87 -3.73 -17.30
N LEU A 100 -14.59 -4.11 -16.07
CA LEU A 100 -15.09 -5.32 -15.44
C LEU A 100 -15.58 -4.97 -14.03
N SER A 101 -16.77 -5.43 -13.65
CA SER A 101 -17.27 -5.29 -12.28
C SER A 101 -17.58 -6.67 -11.72
N VAL A 102 -17.03 -6.96 -10.54
CA VAL A 102 -17.06 -8.29 -9.92
C VAL A 102 -17.53 -8.18 -8.48
N ILE A 103 -18.32 -9.15 -8.04
CA ILE A 103 -18.65 -9.38 -6.63
C ILE A 103 -18.22 -10.80 -6.25
N LYS A 104 -17.37 -10.92 -5.24
CA LYS A 104 -17.03 -12.19 -4.58
C LYS A 104 -17.89 -12.36 -3.34
N ARG A 105 -18.43 -13.57 -3.18
CA ARG A 105 -19.13 -14.02 -1.99
C ARG A 105 -18.71 -15.45 -1.67
N PRO A 106 -18.99 -15.98 -0.45
CA PRO A 106 -18.67 -17.37 -0.11
C PRO A 106 -19.23 -18.40 -1.11
N GLU A 107 -20.40 -18.11 -1.68
CA GLU A 107 -21.07 -19.00 -2.63
C GLU A 107 -20.52 -18.94 -4.06
N GLY A 108 -19.74 -17.91 -4.41
CA GLY A 108 -19.18 -17.78 -5.75
C GLY A 108 -18.85 -16.36 -6.19
N ILE A 109 -18.45 -16.26 -7.46
CA ILE A 109 -18.04 -15.02 -8.12
C ILE A 109 -19.12 -14.60 -9.09
N TYR A 110 -19.52 -13.34 -9.01
CA TYR A 110 -20.54 -12.74 -9.87
C TYR A 110 -19.94 -11.62 -10.70
N VAL A 111 -20.21 -11.63 -12.00
CA VAL A 111 -19.72 -10.62 -12.94
C VAL A 111 -20.88 -9.80 -13.48
N TYR A 112 -20.71 -8.49 -13.57
CA TYR A 112 -21.71 -7.62 -14.16
C TYR A 112 -21.78 -7.83 -15.68
N ASP A 113 -22.95 -8.24 -16.17
CA ASP A 113 -23.24 -8.33 -17.59
C ASP A 113 -24.04 -7.09 -18.02
N ASN A 114 -23.45 -6.30 -18.92
CA ASN A 114 -24.08 -5.10 -19.48
C ASN A 114 -25.28 -5.43 -20.38
N THR A 115 -25.35 -6.63 -20.93
CA THR A 115 -26.43 -7.06 -21.84
C THR A 115 -27.72 -7.29 -21.07
N THR A 116 -27.62 -7.97 -19.93
CA THR A 116 -28.75 -8.25 -19.03
C THR A 116 -28.90 -7.22 -17.90
N ASN A 117 -27.96 -6.27 -17.80
CA ASN A 117 -27.90 -5.24 -16.76
C ASN A 117 -27.97 -5.81 -15.34
N SER A 118 -27.24 -6.91 -15.10
CA SER A 118 -27.31 -7.68 -13.85
C SER A 118 -26.02 -8.45 -13.57
N TYR A 119 -25.83 -8.83 -12.31
CA TYR A 119 -24.72 -9.69 -11.90
C TYR A 119 -25.06 -11.17 -12.14
N GLN A 120 -24.22 -11.86 -12.90
CA GLN A 120 -24.37 -13.27 -13.25
C GLN A 120 -23.30 -14.11 -12.56
N LEU A 121 -23.68 -15.25 -11.99
CA LEU A 121 -22.75 -16.19 -11.40
C LEU A 121 -21.81 -16.73 -12.49
N ASN A 122 -20.51 -16.54 -12.32
CA ASN A 122 -19.49 -17.05 -13.23
C ASN A 122 -18.44 -17.80 -12.40
N SER A 123 -18.64 -19.10 -12.23
CA SER A 123 -17.78 -19.97 -11.43
C SER A 123 -16.42 -20.26 -12.08
N GLN A 124 -16.21 -19.88 -13.34
CA GLN A 124 -14.94 -20.09 -14.05
C GLN A 124 -14.10 -18.82 -14.15
N GLN A 125 -14.62 -17.66 -13.73
CA GLN A 125 -13.89 -16.40 -13.80
C GLN A 125 -12.76 -16.36 -12.78
N ILE A 126 -11.56 -16.01 -13.24
CA ILE A 126 -10.45 -15.65 -12.35
C ILE A 126 -10.67 -14.21 -11.89
N ILE A 127 -10.61 -14.01 -10.57
CA ILE A 127 -10.71 -12.67 -10.00
C ILE A 127 -9.42 -11.91 -10.31
N PRO A 128 -9.50 -10.65 -10.78
CA PRO A 128 -8.33 -9.82 -11.01
C PRO A 128 -7.43 -9.67 -9.78
N GLN A 129 -8.02 -9.58 -8.58
CA GLN A 129 -7.27 -9.64 -7.32
C GLN A 129 -7.92 -10.57 -6.27
N PRO A 130 -7.12 -11.27 -5.45
CA PRO A 130 -7.63 -12.00 -4.31
C PRO A 130 -8.00 -11.02 -3.17
N THR A 131 -8.69 -11.47 -2.12
CA THR A 131 -8.98 -10.59 -0.98
C THR A 131 -7.69 -10.10 -0.33
N THR A 132 -7.71 -8.97 0.38
CA THR A 132 -6.53 -8.48 1.12
C THR A 132 -5.95 -9.58 2.02
N THR A 133 -6.82 -10.34 2.71
CA THR A 133 -6.40 -11.48 3.54
C THR A 133 -5.72 -12.57 2.71
N ASP A 134 -6.32 -12.99 1.59
CA ASP A 134 -5.75 -14.00 0.70
C ASP A 134 -4.38 -13.55 0.14
N MET A 135 -4.27 -12.28 -0.26
CA MET A 135 -3.04 -11.69 -0.79
C MET A 135 -1.94 -11.66 0.26
N VAL A 136 -2.25 -11.16 1.46
CA VAL A 136 -1.33 -11.12 2.60
C VAL A 136 -0.85 -12.52 2.94
N GLN A 137 -1.77 -13.50 3.05
CA GLN A 137 -1.40 -14.88 3.34
C GLN A 137 -0.54 -15.48 2.23
N ASN A 138 -0.76 -15.11 0.96
CA ASN A 138 0.10 -15.54 -0.12
C ASN A 138 1.51 -14.96 0.00
N LEU A 139 1.63 -13.65 0.25
CA LEU A 139 2.90 -12.96 0.43
C LEU A 139 3.69 -13.52 1.62
N LEU A 140 3.03 -13.72 2.77
CA LEU A 140 3.67 -14.24 3.98
C LEU A 140 4.15 -15.69 3.83
N ASN A 141 3.34 -16.56 3.21
CA ASN A 141 3.61 -18.00 3.23
C ASN A 141 4.44 -18.47 2.03
N ASN A 142 4.45 -17.72 0.92
CA ASN A 142 5.00 -18.22 -0.34
C ASN A 142 6.10 -17.35 -0.94
N GLN A 143 6.40 -16.17 -0.39
CA GLN A 143 7.29 -15.20 -1.03
C GLN A 143 8.45 -14.79 -0.10
N THR A 144 9.64 -14.62 -0.68
CA THR A 144 10.72 -13.89 -0.01
C THR A 144 10.53 -12.41 -0.31
N LEU A 145 10.31 -11.62 0.75
CA LEU A 145 9.99 -10.20 0.66
C LEU A 145 11.18 -9.36 1.12
N THR A 146 11.51 -8.30 0.39
CA THR A 146 12.58 -7.36 0.75
C THR A 146 12.03 -5.94 0.77
N ILE A 147 12.23 -5.20 1.87
CA ILE A 147 11.96 -3.76 1.91
C ILE A 147 13.05 -3.05 1.13
N THR A 148 12.67 -2.24 0.15
CA THR A 148 13.61 -1.48 -0.68
C THR A 148 13.55 0.02 -0.43
N GLY A 149 12.54 0.50 0.29
CA GLY A 149 12.46 1.89 0.73
C GLY A 149 11.06 2.31 1.16
N THR A 150 10.85 3.62 1.18
CA THR A 150 9.57 4.27 1.49
C THR A 150 9.30 5.38 0.50
N GLU A 151 8.04 5.59 0.13
CA GLU A 151 7.61 6.67 -0.76
C GLU A 151 6.29 7.27 -0.28
N ASN A 152 6.04 8.55 -0.61
CA ASN A 152 4.75 9.18 -0.36
C ASN A 152 3.96 9.25 -1.67
N LEU A 153 2.95 8.39 -1.82
CA LEU A 153 2.07 8.35 -2.99
C LEU A 153 0.87 9.26 -2.77
N SER A 154 0.86 10.42 -3.43
CA SER A 154 -0.28 11.36 -3.39
C SER A 154 -0.71 11.78 -1.98
N GLY A 155 0.25 11.92 -1.05
CA GLY A 155 -0.03 12.24 0.36
C GLY A 155 -0.17 11.03 1.28
N ILE A 156 -0.14 9.81 0.73
CA ILE A 156 -0.23 8.57 1.49
C ILE A 156 1.18 7.99 1.73
N PRO A 157 1.61 7.80 2.99
CA PRO A 157 2.90 7.17 3.29
C PRO A 157 2.86 5.68 2.95
N THR A 158 3.87 5.22 2.21
CA THR A 158 3.98 3.83 1.76
C THR A 158 5.36 3.24 2.00
N THR A 159 5.38 1.93 2.24
CA THR A 159 6.57 1.08 2.26
C THR A 159 6.67 0.33 0.94
N ILE A 160 7.86 0.36 0.34
CA ILE A 160 8.14 -0.31 -0.92
C ILE A 160 8.74 -1.69 -0.59
N ILE A 161 8.09 -2.73 -1.09
CA ILE A 161 8.60 -4.10 -1.01
C ILE A 161 8.82 -4.68 -2.41
N GLN A 162 9.76 -5.61 -2.50
CA GLN A 162 10.01 -6.41 -3.70
C GLN A 162 9.87 -7.89 -3.41
N TYR A 163 9.32 -8.63 -4.38
CA TYR A 163 9.18 -10.08 -4.33
C TYR A 163 9.19 -10.71 -5.73
N HIS A 164 9.35 -12.04 -5.80
CA HIS A 164 9.35 -12.80 -7.05
C HIS A 164 8.20 -13.79 -7.05
N PRO A 165 7.08 -13.51 -7.75
CA PRO A 165 5.89 -14.37 -7.71
C PRO A 165 6.23 -15.84 -8.01
N ASN A 166 5.67 -16.77 -7.24
CA ASN A 166 5.85 -18.21 -7.44
C ASN A 166 5.00 -18.73 -8.61
N GLN A 167 5.06 -18.07 -9.77
CA GLN A 167 4.39 -18.49 -10.99
C GLN A 167 5.38 -19.22 -11.90
N GLY A 168 5.59 -20.51 -11.63
CA GLY A 168 6.03 -21.52 -12.60
C GLY A 168 7.16 -21.11 -13.57
N GLY A 169 8.28 -20.59 -13.06
CA GLY A 169 9.46 -20.25 -13.87
C GLY A 169 9.56 -18.79 -14.31
N ASN A 170 8.61 -17.93 -13.93
CA ASN A 170 8.73 -16.49 -14.11
C ASN A 170 9.67 -15.88 -13.04
N THR A 171 10.69 -15.14 -13.47
CA THR A 171 11.65 -14.45 -12.59
C THR A 171 11.39 -12.95 -12.49
N THR A 172 10.24 -12.45 -12.96
CA THR A 172 9.90 -11.03 -12.84
C THR A 172 9.85 -10.60 -11.38
N THR A 173 10.69 -9.62 -11.03
CA THR A 173 10.63 -8.95 -9.74
C THR A 173 9.43 -8.00 -9.74
N VAL A 174 8.50 -8.21 -8.82
CA VAL A 174 7.37 -7.28 -8.61
C VAL A 174 7.73 -6.29 -7.51
N THR A 175 7.49 -5.01 -7.77
CA THR A 175 7.59 -3.94 -6.77
C THR A 175 6.19 -3.52 -6.33
N LEU A 176 5.96 -3.52 -5.02
CA LEU A 176 4.66 -3.23 -4.41
C LEU A 176 4.79 -2.08 -3.41
N TRP A 177 3.88 -1.13 -3.46
CA TRP A 177 3.77 -0.03 -2.48
C TRP A 177 2.62 -0.32 -1.53
N LEU A 178 2.95 -0.60 -0.28
CA LEU A 178 1.99 -0.87 0.79
C LEU A 178 1.69 0.41 1.57
N TRP A 179 0.42 0.75 1.75
CA TRP A 179 -0.01 1.86 2.59
C TRP A 179 0.32 1.59 4.05
N ASN A 180 1.15 2.40 4.70
CA ASN A 180 1.59 2.15 6.08
C ASN A 180 0.47 2.09 7.13
N ASP A 181 -0.68 2.76 6.93
CA ASP A 181 -1.75 2.79 7.94
C ASP A 181 -2.78 1.67 7.77
N ARG A 182 -2.83 1.05 6.59
CA ARG A 182 -3.82 0.02 6.24
C ARG A 182 -3.19 -1.26 5.70
N ASP A 183 -1.91 -1.23 5.42
CA ASP A 183 -1.07 -2.31 4.91
C ASP A 183 -1.61 -2.95 3.61
N VAL A 184 -2.45 -2.20 2.87
CA VAL A 184 -3.01 -2.60 1.57
C VAL A 184 -2.15 -2.07 0.43
N PRO A 185 -2.10 -2.77 -0.71
CA PRO A 185 -1.33 -2.32 -1.87
C PRO A 185 -2.04 -1.16 -2.55
N LEU A 186 -1.27 -0.11 -2.88
CA LEU A 186 -1.76 1.05 -3.62
C LEU A 186 -1.21 1.12 -5.04
N LYS A 187 -0.06 0.50 -5.26
CA LYS A 187 0.59 0.45 -6.57
C LYS A 187 1.37 -0.84 -6.70
N GLU A 188 1.35 -1.40 -7.92
CA GLU A 188 2.12 -2.58 -8.28
C GLU A 188 2.80 -2.35 -9.64
N GLN A 189 4.06 -2.77 -9.73
CA GLN A 189 4.87 -2.64 -10.95
C GLN A 189 5.64 -3.92 -11.22
N TYR A 190 5.59 -4.34 -12.49
CA TYR A 190 6.23 -5.52 -13.06
C TYR A 190 7.38 -5.13 -13.98
#